data_AF-A0A3N5M7I2-F1
#
_entry.id   AF-A0A3N5M7I2-F1
#
_cell.length_a   1.000
_cell.length_b   1.000
_cell.length_c   1.000
_cell.angle_alpha   90.00
_cell.angle_beta   90.00
_cell.angle_gamma   90.00
#
_symmetry.space_group_name_H-M   'P 1'
#
loop_
_entity.id
_entity.type
_entity.pdbx_description
1 polymer ?
#
loop_
_entity_poly.entity_id
_entity_poly.type
_entity_poly.pdbx_seq_one_letter_code
_entity_poly.pdbx_strand_id
1 'polypeptide(L)' 'MQIRCYNCHKPFALGKEEVHTALNTVTEENLGHYNAYCPHCRKANRVSRDELLRAAPDWKREAKDEQVESK' A
#
# COMPACT_ATOMS: atom_id res chain seq x y z
N MET A 1 3.68 -8.90 4.02
CA MET A 1 3.36 -8.14 5.25
C MET A 1 2.14 -8.73 5.93
N GLN A 2 2.14 -8.92 7.25
CA GLN A 2 0.97 -9.44 7.99
C GLN A 2 0.16 -8.30 8.61
N ILE A 3 -1.15 -8.29 8.40
CA ILE A 3 -2.07 -7.27 8.91
C ILE A 3 -3.18 -7.96 9.71
N ARG A 4 -3.62 -7.35 10.81
CA ARG A 4 -4.85 -7.73 11.50
C ARG A 4 -5.98 -6.83 11.04
N CYS A 5 -7.08 -7.41 10.54
CA CYS A 5 -8.22 -6.59 10.14
C CYS A 5 -8.82 -5.86 11.35
N TYR A 6 -9.02 -4.54 11.28
CA TYR A 6 -9.62 -3.79 12.39
C TYR A 6 -11.11 -4.11 12.60
N ASN A 7 -11.79 -4.68 11.60
CA ASN A 7 -13.23 -4.97 11.65
C ASN A 7 -13.53 -6.38 12.16
N CYS A 8 -12.94 -7.42 11.56
CA CYS A 8 -13.22 -8.81 11.94
C CYS A 8 -12.09 -9.46 12.77
N HIS A 9 -11.01 -8.73 13.04
CA HIS A 9 -9.84 -9.17 13.81
C HIS A 9 -9.09 -10.40 13.28
N LYS A 10 -9.50 -10.93 12.12
CA LYS A 10 -8.80 -12.01 11.43
C LYS A 10 -7.51 -11.49 10.79
N PRO A 11 -6.39 -12.20 10.94
CA PRO A 11 -5.16 -11.85 10.28
C PRO A 11 -5.24 -12.18 8.78
N PHE A 12 -4.59 -11.37 7.95
CA PHE A 12 -4.39 -11.63 6.53
C PHE A 12 -3.06 -11.04 6.08
N ALA A 13 -2.49 -11.60 5.01
CA ALA A 13 -1.22 -11.16 4.46
C ALA A 13 -1.43 -10.32 3.20
N LEU A 14 -0.61 -9.29 3.04
CA LEU A 14 -0.30 -8.73 1.72
C LEU A 14 0.96 -9.41 1.21
N GLY A 15 0.89 -9.95 -0.01
CA GLY A 15 2.03 -10.55 -0.70
C GLY A 15 3.09 -9.51 -1.10
N LYS A 16 4.30 -9.96 -1.47
CA LYS A 16 5.37 -9.05 -1.92
C LYS A 16 4.93 -8.20 -3.11
N GLU A 17 4.41 -8.87 -4.14
CA GLU A 17 3.89 -8.21 -5.35
C GLU A 17 2.80 -7.19 -5.02
N GLU A 18 1.87 -7.54 -4.14
CA GLU A 18 0.79 -6.67 -3.72
C GLU A 18 1.28 -5.44 -2.95
N VAL A 19 2.32 -5.60 -2.11
CA VAL A 19 2.98 -4.46 -1.44
C VAL A 19 3.67 -3.55 -2.44
N HIS A 20 4.33 -4.11 -3.48
CA HIS A 20 4.97 -3.31 -4.52
C HIS A 20 3.93 -2.53 -5.35
N THR A 21 2.83 -3.19 -5.76
CA THR A 21 1.71 -2.53 -6.43
C THR A 21 1.11 -1.43 -5.55
N ALA A 22 0.90 -1.71 -4.26
CA ALA A 22 0.40 -0.71 -3.32
C ALA A 22 1.33 0.50 -3.20
N LEU A 23 2.64 0.28 -3.14
CA LEU A 23 3.65 1.36 -3.12
C LEU A 23 3.65 2.19 -4.41
N ASN A 24 3.47 1.55 -5.56
CA ASN A 24 3.32 2.24 -6.84
C ASN A 24 2.07 3.11 -6.82
N THR A 25 0.89 2.56 -6.47
CA THR A 25 -0.37 3.31 -6.40
C THR A 25 -0.28 4.51 -5.47
N VAL A 26 0.18 4.33 -4.22
CA VAL A 26 0.26 5.46 -3.28
C VAL A 26 1.27 6.52 -3.70
N THR A 27 2.30 6.14 -4.47
CA THR A 27 3.31 7.06 -4.96
C THR A 27 2.86 7.80 -6.22
N GLU A 28 2.20 7.12 -7.16
CA GLU A 28 1.66 7.70 -8.40
C GLU A 28 0.48 8.64 -8.11
N GLU A 29 -0.38 8.27 -7.17
CA GLU A 29 -1.57 9.07 -6.80
C GLU A 29 -1.31 10.03 -5.63
N ASN A 30 -0.06 10.13 -5.14
CA ASN A 30 0.33 10.96 -4.00
C ASN A 30 -0.55 10.73 -2.74
N LEU A 31 -0.87 9.46 -2.45
CA LEU A 31 -1.68 9.07 -1.31
C LEU A 31 -0.82 8.81 -0.07
N GLY A 32 -1.35 9.14 1.11
CA GLY A 32 -0.71 8.80 2.38
C GLY A 32 -0.88 7.33 2.81
N HIS A 33 -1.81 6.59 2.21
CA HIS A 33 -2.14 5.21 2.58
C HIS A 33 -2.73 4.41 1.42
N TYR A 34 -2.59 3.10 1.50
CA TYR A 34 -3.26 2.10 0.66
C TYR A 34 -4.44 1.47 1.40
N ASN A 35 -5.51 1.12 0.67
CA ASN A 35 -6.67 0.43 1.21
C ASN A 35 -6.58 -1.08 0.95
N ALA A 36 -6.10 -1.84 1.93
CA ALA A 36 -6.01 -3.29 1.89
C ALA A 36 -7.34 -3.96 2.26
N TYR A 37 -8.01 -4.59 1.30
CA TYR A 37 -9.31 -5.22 1.54
C TYR A 37 -9.15 -6.58 2.21
N CYS A 38 -9.79 -6.77 3.36
CA CYS A 38 -9.73 -8.03 4.09
C CYS A 38 -10.44 -9.15 3.29
N PRO A 39 -9.81 -10.32 3.06
CA PRO A 39 -10.42 -11.42 2.29
C PRO A 39 -11.61 -12.06 3.01
N HIS A 40 -11.76 -11.83 4.32
CA HIS A 40 -12.83 -12.44 5.11
C HIS A 40 -14.09 -11.57 5.22
N CYS A 41 -13.93 -10.25 5.44
CA CYS A 41 -15.05 -9.34 5.67
C CYS A 41 -15.16 -8.21 4.65
N ARG A 42 -14.22 -8.12 3.71
CA ARG A 42 -14.15 -7.12 2.63
C ARG A 42 -14.08 -5.66 3.10
N LYS A 43 -13.82 -5.41 4.38
CA LYS A 43 -13.55 -4.06 4.87
C LYS A 43 -12.12 -3.63 4.50
N ALA A 44 -11.99 -2.38 4.08
CA ALA A 44 -10.72 -1.75 3.72
C ALA A 44 -9.91 -1.45 4.98
N ASN A 45 -8.68 -1.93 5.06
CA ASN A 45 -7.72 -1.64 6.12
C ASN A 45 -6.70 -0.65 5.60
N ARG A 46 -6.60 0.51 6.24
CA ARG A 46 -5.63 1.52 5.83
C ARG A 46 -4.24 1.04 6.24
N VAL A 47 -3.33 1.00 5.27
CA VAL A 47 -1.92 0.72 5.47
C VAL A 47 -1.16 1.98 5.05
N SER A 48 -0.43 2.58 5.97
CA SER A 48 0.35 3.77 5.67
C SER A 48 1.45 3.47 4.64
N ARG A 49 1.86 4.48 3.88
CA ARG A 49 3.01 4.38 2.98
C ARG A 49 4.27 3.87 3.71
N ASP A 50 4.50 4.33 4.93
CA ASP A 50 5.66 3.92 5.74
C ASP A 50 5.62 2.45 6.13
N GLU A 51 4.43 1.89 6.45
CA GLU A 51 4.27 0.46 6.69
C GLU A 51 4.59 -0.38 5.46
N LEU A 52 4.13 0.07 4.29
CA LEU A 52 4.44 -0.59 3.03
C LEU A 52 5.94 -0.54 2.72
N LEU A 53 6.60 0.60 2.91
CA LEU A 53 8.04 0.76 2.71
C LEU A 53 8.85 -0.15 3.64
N ARG A 54 8.45 -0.26 4.92
CA ARG A 54 9.07 -1.20 5.86
C ARG A 54 8.92 -2.66 5.42
N ALA A 55 7.83 -3.00 4.75
CA ALA A 55 7.56 -4.34 4.26
C ALA A 55 8.24 -4.68 2.93
N ALA A 56 8.71 -3.69 2.18
CA ALA A 56 9.41 -3.86 0.91
C ALA A 56 10.68 -2.99 0.85
N PRO A 57 11.74 -3.36 1.59
CA PRO A 57 12.99 -2.60 1.62
C PRO A 57 13.74 -2.59 0.27
N ASP A 58 13.42 -3.54 -0.62
CA ASP A 58 13.96 -3.64 -1.97
C ASP A 58 13.13 -2.87 -3.01
N TRP A 59 11.99 -2.30 -2.62
CA TRP A 59 11.19 -1.47 -3.51
C TRP A 59 11.95 -0.19 -3.86
N LYS A 60 12.07 0.07 -5.15
CA LYS A 60 12.61 1.31 -5.69
C LYS A 60 11.48 2.04 -6.38
N ARG A 61 11.33 3.33 -6.06
CA ARG A 61 10.48 4.21 -6.84
C ARG A 61 11.04 4.23 -8.26
N GLU A 62 10.27 3.76 -9.23
CA GLU A 62 10.54 4.10 -10.62
C GLU A 62 10.31 5.60 -10.73
N ALA A 63 11.41 6.37 -10.82
CA ALA A 63 11.34 7.79 -11.09
C ALA A 63 10.82 7.93 -12.53
N LYS A 64 9.49 8.02 -12.67
CA LYS A 64 8.92 8.71 -13.83
C LYS A 64 9.25 10.18 -13.61
N ASP A 65 10.38 10.60 -14.18
CA ASP A 65 10.68 12.00 -14.45
C ASP A 65 9.59 12.54 -15.39
N GLU A 66 8.48 12.98 -14.84
CA GLU A 66 7.51 13.82 -15.54
C GLU A 66 7.08 14.97 -14.62
N GLN A 67 7.82 16.07 -14.77
CA GLN A 67 7.35 17.41 -14.51
C GLN A 67 6.04 17.63 -15.27
N VAL A 68 4.92 17.96 -14.61
CA VAL A 68 3.99 18.97 -15.15
C VAL A 68 3.30 19.70 -14.00
N GLU A 69 3.83 20.89 -13.76
CA GLU A 69 3.18 22.08 -13.24
C GLU A 69 1.71 22.24 -13.67
N SER A 70 0.81 22.55 -12.74
CA SER A 70 -0.37 23.34 -13.07
C SER A 70 -0.78 24.21 -11.89
N LYS A 71 -0.61 25.49 -12.19
CA LYS A 71 -0.87 26.73 -11.50
C LYS A 71 -2.36 27.01 -11.27
#